data_AF-A0A1D6GDU2-F1
#
_entry.id   AF-A0A1D6GDU2-F1
#
_cell.length_a   1.000
_cell.length_b   1.000
_cell.length_c   1.000
_cell.angle_alpha   90.00
_cell.angle_beta   90.00
_cell.angle_gamma   90.00
#
_symmetry.space_group_name_H-M   'P 1'
#
loop_
_entity.id
_entity.type
_entity.pdbx_description
1 polymer ?
#
loop_
_entity_poly.entity_id
_entity_poly.type
_entity_poly.pdbx_seq_one_letter_code
_entity_poly.pdbx_strand_id
1 'polypeptide(L)'
;MDAAAVRHRTVEANGISMHVAESGPDGDGAPAVVFLHGFPELWYSWRHQMAHLAARGYRCVAPDLRGYGGTAAPPDVASYSAFHVVGDIVALLDALGIHNKI
;
A
#
# COMPACT_ATOMS: atom_id res chain seq x y z
N MET A 1 -15.24 11.32 -16.28
CA MET A 1 -14.01 11.58 -15.51
C MET A 1 -13.23 10.29 -15.56
N ASP A 2 -12.09 10.28 -16.23
CA ASP A 2 -11.30 9.06 -16.36
C ASP A 2 -10.81 8.68 -14.96
N ALA A 3 -11.18 7.49 -14.49
CA ALA A 3 -10.69 7.02 -13.20
C ALA A 3 -9.18 6.90 -13.32
N ALA A 4 -8.42 7.57 -12.45
CA ALA A 4 -6.96 7.51 -12.51
C ALA A 4 -6.52 6.04 -12.47
N ALA A 5 -5.84 5.61 -13.52
CA ALA A 5 -5.47 4.21 -13.71
C ALA A 5 -4.72 3.67 -12.49
N VAL A 6 -5.16 2.53 -11.96
CA VAL A 6 -4.47 1.85 -10.87
C VAL A 6 -3.23 1.17 -11.43
N ARG A 7 -2.07 1.54 -10.91
CA ARG A 7 -0.78 0.93 -11.22
C ARG A 7 -0.47 -0.11 -10.15
N HIS A 8 0.05 -1.26 -10.55
CA HIS A 8 0.45 -2.32 -9.63
C HIS A 8 1.95 -2.52 -9.68
N ARG A 9 2.58 -2.70 -8.51
CA ARG A 9 3.98 -3.12 -8.43
C ARG A 9 4.23 -4.01 -7.22
N THR A 10 5.32 -4.75 -7.29
CA THR A 10 5.92 -5.45 -6.15
C THR A 10 7.01 -4.57 -5.55
N VAL A 11 7.02 -4.44 -4.22
CA VAL A 11 8.00 -3.68 -3.46
C VAL A 11 8.61 -4.60 -2.40
N GLU A 12 9.93 -4.67 -2.37
CA GLU A 12 10.65 -5.35 -1.29
C GLU A 12 10.65 -4.47 -0.04
N ALA A 13 10.06 -4.95 1.04
CA ALA A 13 9.95 -4.23 2.31
C ALA A 13 9.97 -5.22 3.48
N ASN A 14 10.71 -4.89 4.54
CA ASN A 14 10.81 -5.71 5.76
C ASN A 14 11.13 -7.20 5.49
N GLY A 15 11.95 -7.47 4.47
CA GLY A 15 12.34 -8.83 4.07
C GLY A 15 11.27 -9.65 3.33
N ILE A 16 10.19 -9.01 2.86
CA ILE A 16 9.15 -9.65 2.06
C ILE A 16 8.83 -8.86 0.77
N SER A 17 8.38 -9.59 -0.25
CA SER A 17 7.78 -9.01 -1.46
C SER A 17 6.33 -8.60 -1.16
N MET A 18 6.03 -7.30 -1.25
CA MET A 18 4.68 -6.75 -1.05
C MET A 18 4.05 -6.30 -2.37
N HIS A 19 2.82 -6.72 -2.63
CA HIS A 19 1.99 -6.13 -3.68
C HIS A 19 1.46 -4.78 -3.23
N VAL A 20 1.53 -3.80 -4.15
CA VAL A 20 1.04 -2.44 -3.93
C VAL A 20 0.25 -1.97 -5.14
N ALA A 21 -0.96 -1.47 -4.88
CA ALA A 21 -1.77 -0.72 -5.85
C ALA A 21 -1.60 0.79 -5.60
N GLU A 22 -1.30 1.55 -6.65
CA GLU A 22 -1.09 2.99 -6.60
C GLU A 22 -2.01 3.72 -7.59
N SER A 23 -2.47 4.91 -7.21
CA SER A 23 -3.21 5.82 -8.09
C SER A 23 -2.93 7.27 -7.74
N GLY A 24 -3.18 8.18 -8.69
CA GLY A 24 -2.87 9.59 -8.55
C GLY A 24 -1.44 9.96 -9.00
N PRO A 25 -1.01 11.20 -8.73
CA PRO A 25 0.31 11.70 -9.13
C PRO A 25 1.46 10.96 -8.43
N ASP A 26 2.56 10.82 -9.16
CA ASP A 26 3.82 10.30 -8.63
C ASP A 26 4.70 11.45 -8.09
N GLY A 27 5.62 11.12 -7.18
CA GLY A 27 6.66 12.02 -6.68
C GLY A 27 6.33 12.77 -5.38
N ASP A 28 7.33 13.52 -4.88
CA ASP A 28 7.34 14.06 -3.51
C ASP A 28 6.40 15.26 -3.30
N GLY A 29 5.79 15.79 -4.36
CA GLY A 29 4.95 17.00 -4.28
C GLY A 29 3.52 16.74 -3.79
N ALA A 30 3.03 15.50 -3.88
CA ALA A 30 1.65 15.15 -3.59
C ALA A 30 1.49 14.58 -2.17
N PRO A 31 0.44 14.96 -1.42
CA PRO A 31 0.13 14.34 -0.13
C PRO A 31 -0.22 12.86 -0.34
N ALA A 32 0.46 11.98 0.40
CA ALA A 32 0.23 10.54 0.35
C ALA A 32 -0.91 10.10 1.28
N VAL A 33 -1.73 9.15 0.82
CA VAL A 33 -2.74 8.46 1.64
C VAL A 33 -2.52 6.96 1.49
N VAL A 34 -2.36 6.28 2.63
CA VAL A 34 -2.09 4.84 2.71
C VAL A 34 -3.36 4.14 3.19
N PHE A 35 -3.85 3.17 2.43
CA PHE A 35 -5.08 2.44 2.72
C PHE A 35 -4.77 1.02 3.16
N LEU A 36 -5.05 0.71 4.43
CA LEU A 36 -4.85 -0.62 5.00
C LEU A 36 -6.19 -1.36 5.06
N HIS A 37 -6.28 -2.54 4.45
CA HIS A 37 -7.49 -3.34 4.44
C HIS A 37 -7.66 -4.17 5.73
N GLY A 38 -8.87 -4.67 5.99
CA GLY A 38 -9.18 -5.58 7.09
C GLY A 38 -9.20 -7.06 6.67
N PHE A 39 -9.90 -7.90 7.43
CA PHE A 39 -10.11 -9.32 7.12
C PHE A 39 -11.57 -9.59 6.74
N PRO A 40 -11.85 -10.40 5.71
CA PRO A 40 -10.96 -10.87 4.63
C PRO A 40 -11.06 -9.94 3.41
N GLU A 41 -10.03 -9.13 3.18
CA GLU A 41 -10.04 -8.08 2.15
C GLU A 41 -8.72 -8.02 1.36
N LEU A 42 -8.63 -7.10 0.40
CA LEU A 42 -7.46 -6.79 -0.42
C LEU A 42 -7.37 -5.27 -0.64
N TRP A 43 -6.30 -4.79 -1.29
CA TRP A 43 -6.21 -3.42 -1.81
C TRP A 43 -7.50 -2.98 -2.54
N TYR A 44 -8.17 -3.92 -3.20
CA TYR A 44 -9.33 -3.71 -4.05
C TYR A 44 -10.56 -3.14 -3.30
N SER A 45 -10.63 -3.33 -1.98
CA SER A 45 -11.65 -2.71 -1.13
C SER A 45 -11.64 -1.18 -1.24
N TRP A 46 -10.47 -0.60 -1.51
CA TRP A 46 -10.27 0.85 -1.55
C TRP A 46 -10.35 1.47 -2.95
N ARG A 47 -10.62 0.70 -4.01
CA ARG A 47 -10.57 1.19 -5.41
C ARG A 47 -11.39 2.47 -5.65
N HIS A 48 -12.53 2.62 -4.96
CA HIS A 48 -13.41 3.77 -5.09
C HIS A 48 -12.85 5.01 -4.36
N GLN A 49 -12.33 4.81 -3.16
CA GLN A 49 -11.69 5.86 -2.35
C GLN A 49 -10.39 6.34 -3.01
N MET A 50 -9.60 5.41 -3.53
CA MET A 50 -8.40 5.71 -4.30
C MET A 50 -8.74 6.55 -5.54
N ALA A 51 -9.73 6.15 -6.34
CA ALA A 51 -10.15 6.91 -7.51
C ALA A 51 -10.61 8.34 -7.13
N HIS A 52 -11.37 8.48 -6.04
CA HIS A 52 -11.86 9.77 -5.55
C HIS A 52 -10.72 10.72 -5.14
N LEU A 53 -9.74 10.22 -4.38
CA LEU A 53 -8.64 11.02 -3.85
C LEU A 53 -7.55 11.26 -4.90
N ALA A 54 -7.26 10.29 -5.76
CA ALA A 54 -6.35 10.45 -6.89
C ALA A 54 -6.81 11.58 -7.83
N ALA A 55 -8.11 11.67 -8.12
CA ALA A 55 -8.69 12.76 -8.92
C ALA A 55 -8.54 14.15 -8.26
N ARG A 56 -8.16 14.22 -6.99
CA ARG A 56 -7.91 15.45 -6.21
C ARG A 56 -6.42 15.70 -5.94
N GLY A 57 -5.54 14.95 -6.60
CA GLY A 57 -4.09 15.15 -6.51
C GLY A 57 -3.42 14.46 -5.31
N TYR A 58 -4.09 13.53 -4.64
CA TYR A 58 -3.46 12.69 -3.62
C TYR A 58 -2.73 11.52 -4.26
N ARG A 59 -1.55 11.19 -3.73
CA ARG A 59 -0.85 9.93 -4.04
C ARG A 59 -1.48 8.82 -3.20
N CYS A 60 -2.27 7.96 -3.81
CA CYS A 60 -2.94 6.86 -3.13
C CYS A 60 -2.10 5.59 -3.20
N VAL A 61 -1.90 4.93 -2.05
CA VAL A 61 -1.13 3.69 -1.92
C VAL A 61 -1.93 2.67 -1.12
N ALA A 62 -2.24 1.52 -1.71
CA ALA A 62 -2.97 0.43 -1.07
C ALA A 62 -2.19 -0.88 -1.24
N PRO A 63 -1.45 -1.34 -0.22
CA PRO A 63 -0.82 -2.65 -0.24
C PRO A 63 -1.84 -3.77 0.02
N ASP A 64 -1.55 -4.95 -0.50
CA ASP A 64 -2.05 -6.17 0.13
C ASP A 64 -1.19 -6.45 1.38
N LEU A 65 -1.82 -6.65 2.54
CA LEU A 65 -1.10 -6.95 3.77
C LEU A 65 -0.46 -8.34 3.70
N ARG A 66 0.52 -8.59 4.58
CA ARG A 66 1.17 -9.89 4.75
C ARG A 66 0.16 -11.04 4.75
N GLY A 67 0.36 -12.01 3.86
CA GLY A 67 -0.52 -13.17 3.71
C GLY A 67 -1.74 -12.97 2.81
N TYR A 68 -1.90 -11.81 2.19
CA TYR A 68 -3.03 -11.50 1.30
C TYR A 68 -2.57 -11.24 -0.13
N GLY A 69 -3.46 -11.59 -1.07
CA GLY A 69 -3.33 -11.23 -2.48
C GLY A 69 -1.96 -11.52 -3.07
N GLY A 70 -1.30 -10.47 -3.58
CA GLY A 70 0.02 -10.57 -4.19
C GLY A 70 1.22 -10.42 -3.23
N THR A 71 0.97 -10.23 -1.93
CA THR A 71 2.03 -10.10 -0.91
C THR A 71 2.43 -11.47 -0.39
N ALA A 72 3.72 -11.62 -0.06
CA ALA A 72 4.26 -12.86 0.50
C ALA A 72 3.44 -13.37 1.71
N ALA A 73 3.29 -14.69 1.78
CA ALA A 73 2.60 -15.40 2.85
C ALA A 73 3.59 -16.36 3.55
N PRO A 74 4.37 -15.87 4.54
CA PRO A 74 5.28 -16.72 5.30
C PRO A 74 4.54 -17.93 5.91
N PRO A 75 5.10 -19.14 5.86
CA PRO A 75 4.37 -20.34 6.31
C PRO A 75 4.25 -20.43 7.84
N ASP A 76 5.09 -19.72 8.59
CA ASP A 76 5.08 -19.75 10.05
C ASP A 76 4.04 -18.79 10.62
N VAL A 77 3.12 -19.33 11.43
CA VAL A 77 2.07 -18.56 12.13
C VAL A 77 2.65 -17.47 13.05
N ALA A 78 3.86 -17.67 13.59
CA ALA A 78 4.53 -16.66 14.42
C ALA A 78 4.87 -15.38 13.62
N SER A 79 4.87 -15.44 12.28
CA SER A 79 5.16 -14.32 11.39
C SER A 79 3.98 -13.34 11.19
N TYR A 80 2.88 -13.49 11.93
CA TYR A 80 1.62 -12.74 11.71
C TYR A 80 1.18 -11.90 12.92
N SER A 81 2.12 -11.50 13.77
CA SER A 81 1.80 -10.54 14.84
C SER A 81 1.52 -9.13 14.28
N ALA A 82 0.80 -8.31 15.04
CA ALA A 82 0.59 -6.90 14.67
C ALA A 82 1.90 -6.14 14.43
N PHE A 83 2.98 -6.49 15.14
CA PHE A 83 4.29 -5.88 14.95
C PHE A 83 4.92 -6.22 13.60
N HIS A 84 4.68 -7.41 13.05
CA HIS A 84 5.11 -7.72 11.69
C HIS A 84 4.40 -6.82 10.68
N VAL A 85 3.07 -6.68 10.81
CA VAL A 85 2.29 -5.80 9.93
C VAL A 85 2.77 -4.34 10.03
N VAL A 86 2.98 -3.84 11.25
CA VAL A 86 3.53 -2.48 11.44
C VAL A 86 4.90 -2.33 10.79
N GLY A 87 5.80 -3.30 10.98
CA GLY A 87 7.13 -3.30 10.37
C GLY A 87 7.08 -3.32 8.84
N ASP A 88 6.17 -4.10 8.26
CA ASP A 88 5.94 -4.16 6.82
C ASP A 88 5.49 -2.78 6.28
N ILE A 89 4.55 -2.13 6.96
CA ILE A 89 4.05 -0.81 6.54
C ILE A 89 5.13 0.26 6.69
N VAL A 90 5.87 0.32 7.79
CA VAL A 90 6.95 1.30 7.98
C VAL A 90 8.02 1.14 6.89
N ALA A 91 8.50 -0.10 6.67
CA ALA A 91 9.50 -0.36 5.65
C ALA A 91 8.99 -0.09 4.23
N LEU A 92 7.69 -0.32 3.98
CA LEU A 92 7.07 0.04 2.71
C LEU A 92 7.07 1.56 2.50
N LEU A 93 6.73 2.35 3.51
CA LEU A 93 6.75 3.82 3.41
C LEU A 93 8.17 4.33 3.09
N ASP A 94 9.18 3.78 3.77
CA ASP A 94 10.58 4.09 3.50
C ASP A 94 10.96 3.74 2.05
N ALA A 95 10.63 2.54 1.58
CA ALA A 95 10.90 2.09 0.22
C ALA A 95 10.17 2.93 -0.86
N LEU A 96 9.03 3.52 -0.50
CA LEU A 96 8.23 4.39 -1.37
C LEU A 96 8.63 5.86 -1.31
N GLY A 97 9.62 6.22 -0.46
CA GLY A 97 10.04 7.59 -0.21
C GLY A 97 8.97 8.43 0.48
N ILE A 98 8.00 7.82 1.16
CA ILE A 98 6.90 8.53 1.83
C ILE A 98 7.34 8.86 3.25
N HIS A 99 7.82 10.08 3.44
CA HIS A 99 8.29 10.61 4.71
C HIS A 99 7.52 11.88 5.08
N ASN A 100 7.45 12.17 6.38
CA ASN A 100 6.94 13.46 6.83
C ASN A 100 7.88 14.56 6.31
N LYS A 101 7.32 15.53 5.60
CA LYS A 101 7.99 16.80 5.35
C LYS A 101 7.87 17.63 6.62
N ILE A 102 8.98 17.76 7.35
CA ILE A 102 9.12 18.74 8.45
C ILE A 102 9.43 20.10 7.83
#